data_AF-A0AAD7BKZ2-F1
#
_entry.id   AF-A0AAD7BKZ2-F1
#
_cell.length_a   1.000
_cell.length_b   1.000
_cell.length_c   1.000
_cell.angle_alpha   90.00
_cell.angle_beta   90.00
_cell.angle_gamma   90.00
#
_symmetry.space_group_name_H-M   'P 1'
#
loop_
_entity.id
_entity.type
_entity.pdbx_description
1 polymer ?
#
loop_
_entity_poly.entity_id
_entity_poly.type
_entity_poly.pdbx_seq_one_letter_code
_entity_poly.pdbx_strand_id
1 'polypeptide(L)'
;MADAQSEQPAFRLHLAPELDGLCLGIPTSVVSAVCLYPAKYLRFLGYCILGVDGTIAADFKSEGLRDEDTFDAGVYYFVREGGESKPALHVPETTNTRDYFRSLVIARDVSCIFTNASEEMSQGIHIVPFSKGDAARTAEENENVSNLTTINDIQNGMLVAEHLYKMIDIKNWWFKGTPNRVLNCTDILHPATATSISTATSNIRQIHHDTHCSG
;
A
#
# COMPACT_ATOMS: atom_id res chain seq x y z
N MET A 1 20.68 -14.67 -31.28
CA MET A 1 21.15 -14.68 -29.88
C MET A 1 20.08 -13.94 -29.09
N ALA A 2 19.28 -14.67 -28.31
CA ALA A 2 18.27 -14.06 -27.45
C ALA A 2 19.00 -13.49 -26.22
N ASP A 3 18.88 -12.19 -25.99
CA ASP A 3 19.35 -11.57 -24.78
C ASP A 3 18.64 -12.23 -23.60
N ALA A 4 19.41 -12.94 -22.78
CA ALA A 4 18.97 -13.39 -21.47
C ALA A 4 18.74 -12.14 -20.63
N GLN A 5 17.50 -11.62 -20.65
CA GLN A 5 17.08 -10.60 -19.71
C GLN A 5 17.28 -11.18 -18.32
N SER A 6 18.26 -10.64 -17.60
CA SER A 6 18.53 -10.97 -16.20
C SER A 6 17.25 -10.72 -15.41
N GLU A 7 16.56 -11.79 -15.02
CA GLU A 7 15.36 -11.71 -14.19
C GLU A 7 15.75 -11.05 -12.86
N GLN A 8 15.14 -9.90 -12.56
CA GLN A 8 15.46 -9.19 -11.32
C GLN A 8 15.00 -10.03 -10.11
N PRO A 9 15.76 -10.04 -9.00
CA PRO A 9 15.35 -10.76 -7.80
C PRO A 9 14.02 -10.20 -7.28
N ALA A 10 13.01 -11.08 -7.20
CA ALA A 10 11.66 -10.71 -6.83
C ALA A 10 11.06 -11.71 -5.83
N PHE A 11 10.23 -11.20 -4.93
CA PHE A 11 9.32 -12.00 -4.14
C PHE A 11 8.12 -12.41 -4.99
N ARG A 12 7.77 -13.68 -4.97
CA ARG A 12 6.54 -14.20 -5.58
C ARG A 12 5.59 -14.58 -4.46
N LEU A 13 4.63 -13.70 -4.17
CA LEU A 13 3.63 -13.91 -3.13
C LEU A 13 2.38 -14.54 -3.73
N HIS A 14 2.13 -15.81 -3.42
CA HIS A 14 0.89 -16.50 -3.76
C HIS A 14 -0.19 -16.18 -2.72
N LEU A 15 -1.34 -15.75 -3.20
CA LEU A 15 -2.49 -15.33 -2.41
C LEU A 15 -3.59 -16.36 -2.59
N ALA A 16 -4.14 -16.88 -1.49
CA ALA A 16 -5.22 -17.88 -1.54
C ALA A 16 -4.84 -19.08 -2.44
N PRO A 17 -3.88 -19.90 -2.04
CA PRO A 17 -3.38 -21.00 -2.87
C PRO A 17 -4.42 -22.02 -3.33
N GLU A 18 -5.55 -22.10 -2.62
CA GLU A 18 -6.73 -22.86 -3.01
C GLU A 18 -7.47 -22.27 -4.23
N LEU A 19 -7.23 -21.00 -4.54
CA LEU A 19 -7.71 -20.27 -5.70
C LEU A 19 -6.56 -20.18 -6.70
N ASP A 20 -6.49 -21.16 -7.60
CA ASP A 20 -5.44 -21.23 -8.63
C ASP A 20 -5.19 -19.87 -9.30
N GLY A 21 -3.97 -19.34 -9.11
CA GLY A 21 -3.39 -18.34 -10.01
C GLY A 21 -3.28 -16.90 -9.50
N LEU A 22 -3.67 -16.56 -8.27
CA LEU A 22 -3.40 -15.20 -7.76
C LEU A 22 -1.99 -15.11 -7.15
N CYS A 23 -1.06 -14.53 -7.90
CA CYS A 23 0.33 -14.33 -7.47
C CYS A 23 0.80 -12.90 -7.76
N LEU A 24 1.53 -12.30 -6.81
CA LEU A 24 2.21 -11.01 -6.99
C LEU A 24 3.70 -11.23 -7.18
N GLY A 25 4.26 -10.69 -8.28
CA GLY A 25 5.70 -10.55 -8.46
C GLY A 25 6.15 -9.18 -8.00
N ILE A 26 6.95 -9.10 -6.95
CA ILE A 26 7.36 -7.85 -6.32
C ILE A 26 8.88 -7.77 -6.31
N PRO A 27 9.51 -6.82 -7.01
CA PRO A 27 10.96 -6.67 -6.96
C PRO A 27 11.43 -6.44 -5.53
N THR A 28 12.51 -7.11 -5.13
CA THR A 28 13.11 -6.96 -3.78
C THR A 28 13.43 -5.51 -3.46
N SER A 29 13.93 -4.76 -4.44
CA SER A 29 14.23 -3.34 -4.32
C SER A 29 13.03 -2.48 -3.92
N VAL A 30 11.81 -2.86 -4.35
CA VAL A 30 10.58 -2.14 -3.98
C VAL A 30 10.25 -2.41 -2.51
N VAL A 31 10.27 -3.67 -2.08
CA VAL A 31 9.98 -4.03 -0.68
C VAL A 31 10.98 -3.35 0.26
N SER A 32 12.29 -3.46 -0.05
CA SER A 32 13.35 -2.87 0.75
C SER A 32 13.34 -1.34 0.76
N ALA A 33 12.73 -0.68 -0.24
CA ALA A 33 12.60 0.77 -0.26
C ALA A 33 11.41 1.27 0.57
N VAL A 34 10.41 0.42 0.82
CA VAL A 34 9.14 0.82 1.44
C VAL A 34 9.04 0.34 2.88
N CYS A 35 9.58 -0.82 3.22
CA CYS A 35 9.42 -1.44 4.54
C CYS A 35 10.73 -2.01 5.09
N LEU A 36 10.95 -1.83 6.40
CA LEU A 36 12.06 -2.44 7.15
C LEU A 36 11.94 -3.96 7.26
N TYR A 37 10.71 -4.47 7.25
CA TYR A 37 10.37 -5.86 7.56
C TYR A 37 9.64 -6.50 6.37
N PRO A 38 10.36 -7.22 5.47
CA PRO A 38 9.76 -7.80 4.28
C PRO A 38 8.61 -8.77 4.58
N ALA A 39 8.71 -9.63 5.60
CA ALA A 39 7.64 -10.59 5.95
C ALA A 39 6.36 -9.85 6.31
N LYS A 40 6.50 -8.85 7.19
CA LYS A 40 5.41 -7.99 7.62
C LYS A 40 4.77 -7.23 6.46
N TYR A 41 5.58 -6.74 5.51
CA TYR A 41 5.07 -6.09 4.30
C TYR A 41 4.29 -7.05 3.40
N LEU A 42 4.81 -8.25 3.15
CA LEU A 42 4.09 -9.26 2.37
C LEU A 42 2.79 -9.69 3.08
N ARG A 43 2.80 -9.83 4.41
CA ARG A 43 1.61 -10.11 5.23
C ARG A 43 0.57 -9.00 5.08
N PHE A 44 1.01 -7.74 5.09
CA PHE A 44 0.15 -6.59 4.86
C PHE A 44 -0.49 -6.62 3.47
N LEU A 45 0.27 -6.93 2.41
CA LEU A 45 -0.29 -7.04 1.06
C LEU A 45 -1.36 -8.13 0.97
N GLY A 46 -1.09 -9.30 1.56
CA GLY A 46 -2.06 -10.39 1.64
C GLY A 46 -3.33 -9.98 2.39
N TYR A 47 -3.17 -9.31 3.53
CA TYR A 47 -4.28 -8.74 4.30
C TYR A 47 -5.08 -7.72 3.49
N CYS A 48 -4.43 -6.77 2.81
CA CYS A 48 -5.13 -5.75 2.02
C CYS A 48 -5.99 -6.38 0.92
N ILE A 49 -5.41 -7.33 0.18
CA ILE A 49 -6.07 -7.96 -0.95
C ILE A 49 -7.19 -8.89 -0.47
N LEU A 50 -6.91 -9.78 0.48
CA LEU A 50 -7.86 -10.82 0.89
C LEU A 50 -8.81 -10.36 2.00
N GLY A 51 -8.44 -9.39 2.84
CA GLY A 51 -9.27 -8.85 3.93
C GLY A 51 -9.42 -9.77 5.14
N VAL A 52 -8.49 -10.71 5.28
CA VAL A 52 -8.43 -11.70 6.35
C VAL A 52 -7.03 -11.67 6.94
N ASP A 53 -6.92 -11.98 8.23
CA ASP A 53 -5.61 -12.22 8.84
C ASP A 53 -4.94 -13.45 8.23
N GLY A 54 -3.62 -13.49 8.38
CA GLY A 54 -2.80 -14.57 7.89
C GLY A 54 -1.35 -14.37 8.23
N THR A 55 -0.55 -15.37 7.87
CA THR A 55 0.91 -15.40 8.03
C THR A 55 1.57 -15.62 6.69
N ILE A 56 2.85 -15.28 6.60
CA ILE A 56 3.67 -15.59 5.42
C ILE A 56 4.41 -16.89 5.68
N ALA A 57 4.38 -17.82 4.74
CA ALA A 57 5.08 -19.09 4.84
C ALA A 57 5.92 -19.35 3.59
N ALA A 58 7.05 -20.05 3.74
CA ALA A 58 7.88 -20.49 2.62
C ALA A 58 7.27 -21.71 1.90
N ASP A 59 6.42 -22.48 2.59
CA ASP A 59 5.63 -23.59 2.06
C ASP A 59 4.27 -23.66 2.79
N PHE A 60 3.27 -24.30 2.19
CA PHE A 60 1.93 -24.47 2.80
C PHE A 60 1.93 -25.26 4.10
N LYS A 61 2.96 -26.08 4.32
CA LYS A 61 3.09 -26.94 5.48
C LYS A 61 4.08 -26.42 6.51
N SER A 62 4.82 -25.36 6.19
CA SER A 62 5.78 -24.78 7.12
C SER A 62 5.07 -23.90 8.15
N GLU A 63 5.73 -23.71 9.29
CA GLU A 63 5.36 -22.64 10.20
C GLU A 63 5.44 -21.27 9.51
N GLY A 64 4.59 -20.34 9.93
CA GLY A 64 4.64 -18.97 9.44
C GLY A 64 5.93 -18.27 9.86
N LEU A 65 6.50 -17.48 8.95
CA LEU A 65 7.55 -16.52 9.21
C LEU A 65 7.04 -15.47 10.21
N ARG A 66 7.93 -15.07 11.11
CA ARG A 66 7.71 -13.93 11.99
C ARG A 66 7.90 -12.64 11.22
N ASP A 67 7.26 -11.57 11.68
CA ASP A 67 7.31 -10.27 11.02
C ASP A 67 8.75 -9.74 10.88
N GLU A 68 9.62 -10.01 11.85
CA GLU A 68 11.01 -9.55 11.89
C GLU A 68 12.00 -10.46 11.16
N ASP A 69 11.54 -11.61 10.62
CA ASP A 69 12.43 -12.54 9.95
C ASP A 69 12.95 -11.94 8.62
N THR A 70 14.26 -12.09 8.40
CA THR A 70 14.93 -11.71 7.15
C THR A 70 14.95 -12.90 6.20
N PHE A 71 14.62 -12.68 4.93
CA PHE A 71 14.64 -13.73 3.91
C PHE A 71 14.92 -13.13 2.52
N ASP A 72 15.42 -13.99 1.63
CA ASP A 72 15.82 -13.63 0.28
C ASP A 72 14.65 -13.64 -0.72
N ALA A 73 14.90 -13.14 -1.92
CA ALA A 73 13.98 -13.31 -3.04
C ALA A 73 13.57 -14.79 -3.21
N GLY A 74 12.28 -15.04 -3.41
CA GLY A 74 11.77 -16.40 -3.45
C GLY A 74 10.26 -16.47 -3.59
N VAL A 75 9.74 -17.68 -3.47
CA VAL A 75 8.30 -17.97 -3.49
C VAL A 75 7.80 -18.04 -2.06
N TYR A 76 6.73 -17.32 -1.78
CA TYR A 76 6.09 -17.24 -0.47
C TYR A 76 4.58 -17.32 -0.60
N TYR A 77 3.94 -17.74 0.48
CA TYR A 77 2.51 -17.98 0.54
C TYR A 77 1.88 -17.18 1.66
N PHE A 78 0.79 -16.48 1.36
CA PHE A 78 -0.07 -15.93 2.39
C PHE A 78 -1.06 -17.01 2.86
N VAL A 79 -0.89 -17.49 4.08
CA VAL A 79 -1.72 -18.53 4.69
C VAL A 79 -2.73 -17.85 5.62
N ARG A 80 -4.02 -17.97 5.30
CA ARG A 80 -5.10 -17.34 6.07
C ARG A 80 -5.20 -17.93 7.48
N GLU A 81 -5.39 -17.08 8.48
CA GLU A 81 -5.79 -17.52 9.82
C GLU A 81 -7.32 -17.68 9.86
N GLY A 82 -7.80 -18.81 10.38
CA GLY A 82 -9.17 -19.28 10.20
C GLY A 82 -10.26 -18.25 10.47
N GLY A 83 -11.13 -18.03 9.48
CA GLY A 83 -12.35 -17.24 9.60
C GLY A 83 -12.81 -16.67 8.26
N GLU A 84 -14.09 -16.82 7.92
CA GLU A 84 -14.71 -16.03 6.86
C GLU A 84 -14.89 -14.58 7.36
N SER A 85 -13.89 -13.73 7.12
CA SER A 85 -14.08 -12.29 7.22
C SER A 85 -14.94 -11.84 6.05
N LYS A 86 -16.17 -11.37 6.32
CA LYS A 86 -16.94 -10.61 5.32
C LYS A 86 -16.39 -9.19 5.33
N PRO A 87 -15.70 -8.73 4.28
CA PRO A 87 -15.30 -7.34 4.20
C PRO A 87 -16.57 -6.47 4.22
N ALA A 88 -16.64 -5.53 5.15
CA ALA A 88 -17.67 -4.50 5.13
C ALA A 88 -17.45 -3.65 3.87
N LEU A 89 -18.33 -3.81 2.89
CA LEU A 89 -18.29 -3.06 1.65
C LEU A 89 -18.74 -1.63 1.94
N HIS A 90 -17.81 -0.69 1.98
CA HIS A 90 -18.17 0.72 2.08
C HIS A 90 -18.10 1.42 0.73
N VAL A 91 -19.26 1.87 0.26
CA VAL A 91 -19.38 2.67 -0.96
C VAL A 91 -19.31 4.15 -0.58
N PRO A 92 -18.35 4.91 -1.11
CA PRO A 92 -18.35 6.38 -1.02
C PRO A 92 -19.57 6.93 -1.77
N GLU A 93 -20.36 7.80 -1.15
CA GLU A 93 -21.36 8.61 -1.85
C GLU A 93 -20.85 10.04 -1.89
N THR A 94 -20.90 10.61 -3.08
CA THR A 94 -20.43 11.95 -3.34
C THR A 94 -21.58 12.92 -3.09
N THR A 95 -21.30 14.05 -2.43
CA THR A 95 -22.25 15.15 -2.33
C THR A 95 -21.60 16.42 -2.86
N ASN A 96 -22.30 17.10 -3.77
CA ASN A 96 -21.88 18.36 -4.40
C ASN A 96 -21.69 19.55 -3.44
N THR A 97 -21.83 19.35 -2.13
CA THR A 97 -21.49 20.36 -1.14
C THR A 97 -20.01 20.20 -0.79
N ARG A 98 -19.13 21.08 -1.31
CA ARG A 98 -18.04 21.77 -0.58
C ARG A 98 -16.79 22.08 -1.41
N ASP A 99 -16.81 23.21 -2.11
CA ASP A 99 -15.58 23.81 -2.67
C ASP A 99 -14.50 24.03 -1.59
N TYR A 100 -14.91 24.32 -0.35
CA TYR A 100 -14.00 24.46 0.78
C TYR A 100 -13.26 23.15 1.12
N PHE A 101 -13.98 22.04 1.23
CA PHE A 101 -13.37 20.73 1.51
C PHE A 101 -12.45 20.30 0.37
N ARG A 102 -12.91 20.45 -0.87
CA ARG A 102 -12.09 20.21 -2.06
C ARG A 102 -10.79 21.01 -2.00
N SER A 103 -10.86 22.30 -1.68
CA SER A 103 -9.67 23.17 -1.59
C SER A 103 -8.68 22.69 -0.52
N LEU A 104 -9.18 22.21 0.62
CA LEU A 104 -8.32 21.61 1.66
C LEU A 104 -7.62 20.35 1.13
N VAL A 105 -8.36 19.43 0.52
CA VAL A 105 -7.81 18.18 -0.02
C VAL A 105 -6.76 18.46 -1.11
N ILE A 106 -7.02 19.41 -2.00
CA ILE A 106 -6.06 19.87 -3.01
C ILE A 106 -4.78 20.41 -2.38
N ALA A 107 -4.89 21.25 -1.36
CA ALA A 107 -3.74 21.82 -0.68
C ALA A 107 -2.83 20.73 -0.05
N ARG A 108 -3.39 19.57 0.32
CA ARG A 108 -2.63 18.44 0.86
C ARG A 108 -2.07 17.53 -0.23
N ASP A 109 -2.88 17.12 -1.19
CA ASP A 109 -2.52 16.07 -2.15
C ASP A 109 -1.81 16.62 -3.40
N VAL A 110 -2.06 17.87 -3.78
CA VAL A 110 -1.56 18.58 -4.98
C VAL A 110 -2.01 17.97 -6.32
N SER A 111 -2.17 16.65 -6.40
CA SER A 111 -2.55 15.89 -7.59
C SER A 111 -3.31 14.61 -7.20
N CYS A 112 -3.87 13.90 -8.17
CA CYS A 112 -4.52 12.63 -7.90
C CYS A 112 -3.54 11.62 -7.29
N ILE A 113 -3.88 11.06 -6.12
CA ILE A 113 -3.03 10.12 -5.39
C ILE A 113 -2.79 8.78 -6.13
N PHE A 114 -3.60 8.47 -7.15
CA PHE A 114 -3.52 7.22 -7.92
C PHE A 114 -2.82 7.38 -9.26
N THR A 115 -3.02 8.51 -9.94
CA THR A 115 -2.62 8.69 -11.34
C THR A 115 -1.73 9.90 -11.57
N ASN A 116 -1.48 10.70 -10.52
CA ASN A 116 -0.78 11.98 -10.61
C ASN A 116 -1.44 12.99 -11.57
N ALA A 117 -2.73 12.79 -11.89
CA ALA A 117 -3.52 13.75 -12.68
C ALA A 117 -3.56 15.11 -11.96
N SER A 118 -3.55 16.19 -12.74
CA SER A 118 -3.55 17.55 -12.18
C SER A 118 -4.81 17.85 -11.37
N GLU A 119 -4.76 18.93 -10.60
CA GLU A 119 -5.89 19.43 -9.82
C GLU A 119 -7.15 19.63 -10.68
N GLU A 120 -7.00 20.21 -11.88
CA GLU A 120 -8.11 20.54 -12.78
C GLU A 120 -8.82 19.28 -13.28
N MET A 121 -8.09 18.16 -13.35
CA MET A 121 -8.57 16.86 -13.80
C MET A 121 -8.96 15.94 -12.65
N SER A 122 -9.01 16.46 -11.42
CA SER A 122 -9.25 15.69 -10.21
C SER A 122 -10.44 16.21 -9.41
N GLN A 123 -11.02 15.34 -8.58
CA GLN A 123 -12.14 15.56 -7.68
C GLN A 123 -11.75 15.21 -6.25
N GLY A 124 -12.04 16.12 -5.32
CA GLY A 124 -11.94 15.83 -3.89
C GLY A 124 -13.15 15.00 -3.48
N ILE A 125 -12.93 13.78 -3.01
CA ILE A 125 -14.00 12.89 -2.53
C ILE A 125 -13.83 12.58 -1.05
N HIS A 126 -14.94 12.27 -0.39
CA HIS A 126 -14.92 11.74 0.96
C HIS A 126 -14.70 10.23 0.98
N ILE A 127 -13.94 9.72 1.96
CA ILE A 127 -13.75 8.28 2.22
C ILE A 127 -15.03 7.72 2.85
N VAL A 128 -15.46 8.30 3.95
CA VAL A 128 -16.79 8.11 4.55
C VAL A 128 -17.74 9.12 3.88
N PRO A 129 -18.83 8.66 3.22
CA PRO A 129 -19.77 9.51 2.53
C PRO A 129 -20.26 10.67 3.38
N PHE A 130 -20.33 11.85 2.78
CA PHE A 130 -20.87 13.03 3.45
C PHE A 130 -22.33 12.82 3.91
N SER A 131 -23.12 12.05 3.15
CA SER A 131 -24.52 11.72 3.44
C SER A 131 -24.72 11.03 4.79
N LYS A 132 -23.70 10.34 5.30
CA LYS A 132 -23.73 9.68 6.60
C LYS A 132 -23.62 10.66 7.79
N GLY A 133 -23.19 11.90 7.55
CA GLY A 133 -23.01 12.92 8.56
C GLY A 133 -21.93 12.58 9.59
N ASP A 134 -21.76 13.45 10.59
CA ASP A 134 -20.73 13.28 11.62
C ASP A 134 -20.97 12.06 12.53
N ALA A 135 -22.19 11.51 12.57
CA ALA A 135 -22.57 10.40 13.43
C ALA A 135 -22.03 9.03 12.96
N ALA A 136 -21.72 8.86 11.67
CA ALA A 136 -21.19 7.58 11.18
C ALA A 136 -19.76 7.25 11.62
N ARG A 137 -19.09 8.20 12.29
CA ARG A 137 -17.76 8.03 12.86
C ARG A 137 -17.70 6.95 13.95
N THR A 138 -18.78 6.77 14.71
CA THR A 138 -18.79 5.91 15.91
C THR A 138 -19.14 4.46 15.62
N ALA A 139 -19.54 4.11 14.39
CA ALA A 139 -20.03 2.76 14.08
C ALA A 139 -18.92 1.75 13.73
N GLU A 140 -17.71 2.21 13.42
CA GLU A 140 -16.56 1.35 13.15
C GLU A 140 -15.61 1.37 14.37
N GLU A 141 -16.05 0.73 15.45
CA GLU A 141 -15.43 0.75 16.79
C GLU A 141 -13.99 0.20 16.88
N ASN A 142 -13.38 -0.24 15.77
CA ASN A 142 -12.08 -0.91 15.77
C ASN A 142 -10.93 -0.08 15.19
N GLU A 143 -11.18 1.09 14.61
CA GLU A 143 -10.11 1.97 14.15
C GLU A 143 -9.97 3.16 15.09
N ASN A 144 -8.77 3.35 15.64
CA ASN A 144 -8.43 4.45 16.55
C ASN A 144 -8.38 5.79 15.80
N VAL A 145 -9.50 6.21 15.22
CA VAL A 145 -9.64 7.45 14.47
C VAL A 145 -10.21 8.56 15.37
N SER A 146 -9.63 8.67 16.56
CA SER A 146 -10.08 9.58 17.62
C SER A 146 -9.96 11.07 17.25
N ASN A 147 -9.17 11.39 16.23
CA ASN A 147 -8.88 12.76 15.79
C ASN A 147 -9.77 13.29 14.65
N LEU A 148 -10.52 12.42 13.96
CA LEU A 148 -11.45 12.85 12.91
C LEU A 148 -12.66 13.47 13.61
N THR A 149 -12.79 14.80 13.64
CA THR A 149 -13.85 15.49 14.43
C THR A 149 -15.10 15.84 13.63
N THR A 150 -14.99 15.91 12.31
CA THR A 150 -16.10 16.21 11.39
C THR A 150 -15.94 15.39 10.11
N ILE A 151 -17.05 15.10 9.43
CA ILE A 151 -17.10 14.42 8.14
C ILE A 151 -16.30 15.17 7.05
N ASN A 152 -15.96 16.44 7.27
CA ASN A 152 -15.16 17.28 6.35
C ASN A 152 -13.75 17.52 6.85
N ASP A 153 -13.32 16.74 7.83
CA ASP A 153 -11.93 16.68 8.20
C ASP A 153 -11.15 16.24 6.97
N ILE A 154 -10.05 16.91 6.70
CA ILE A 154 -9.22 16.64 5.53
C ILE A 154 -8.78 15.17 5.47
N GLN A 155 -8.65 14.50 6.62
CA GLN A 155 -8.31 13.08 6.71
C GLN A 155 -9.41 12.17 6.15
N ASN A 156 -10.67 12.62 6.10
CA ASN A 156 -11.76 11.93 5.42
C ASN A 156 -11.77 12.22 3.91
N GLY A 157 -10.76 12.88 3.35
CA GLY A 157 -10.74 13.29 1.95
C GLY A 157 -9.59 12.68 1.15
N MET A 158 -9.78 12.56 -0.16
CA MET A 158 -8.71 12.26 -1.12
C MET A 158 -8.95 12.92 -2.47
N LEU A 159 -7.87 13.28 -3.17
CA LEU A 159 -7.91 13.82 -4.52
C LEU A 159 -7.82 12.70 -5.57
N VAL A 160 -8.84 12.58 -6.41
CA VAL A 160 -9.00 11.45 -7.35
C VAL A 160 -9.31 11.95 -8.75
N ALA A 161 -8.66 11.41 -9.78
CA ALA A 161 -8.89 11.79 -11.16
C ALA A 161 -10.37 11.61 -11.56
N GLU A 162 -10.91 12.50 -12.40
CA GLU A 162 -12.33 12.55 -12.72
C GLU A 162 -12.90 11.21 -13.27
N HIS A 163 -12.10 10.47 -14.03
CA HIS A 163 -12.51 9.15 -14.54
C HIS A 163 -12.60 8.09 -13.43
N LEU A 164 -11.71 8.11 -12.44
CA LEU A 164 -11.77 7.23 -11.27
C LEU A 164 -12.94 7.62 -10.37
N TYR A 165 -13.16 8.93 -10.16
CA TYR A 165 -14.32 9.46 -9.45
C TYR A 165 -15.63 8.86 -9.98
N LYS A 166 -15.84 8.89 -11.30
CA LYS A 166 -17.03 8.32 -11.93
C LYS A 166 -17.17 6.83 -11.65
N MET A 167 -16.06 6.07 -11.62
CA MET A 167 -16.09 4.63 -11.32
C MET A 167 -16.41 4.32 -9.85
N ILE A 168 -15.95 5.16 -8.93
CA ILE A 168 -16.26 5.06 -7.50
C ILE A 168 -17.75 5.40 -7.28
N ASP A 169 -18.23 6.47 -7.90
CA ASP A 169 -19.61 6.96 -7.75
C ASP A 169 -20.65 5.97 -8.29
N ILE A 170 -20.37 5.30 -9.43
CA ILE A 170 -21.21 4.22 -9.96
C ILE A 170 -21.08 2.89 -9.19
N LYS A 171 -20.39 2.89 -8.04
CA LYS A 171 -20.20 1.74 -7.15
C LYS A 171 -19.44 0.57 -7.77
N ASN A 172 -18.67 0.81 -8.83
CA ASN A 172 -17.80 -0.21 -9.43
C ASN A 172 -16.50 -0.36 -8.66
N TRP A 173 -16.13 0.63 -7.85
CA TRP A 173 -14.89 0.66 -7.07
C TRP A 173 -15.23 1.03 -5.62
N TRP A 174 -14.63 0.36 -4.66
CA TRP A 174 -14.77 0.67 -3.23
C TRP A 174 -13.40 0.77 -2.59
N PHE A 175 -13.29 1.66 -1.61
CA PHE A 175 -12.15 1.67 -0.70
C PHE A 175 -12.42 0.63 0.36
N LYS A 176 -11.59 -0.40 0.40
CA LYS A 176 -11.52 -1.24 1.58
C LYS A 176 -10.77 -0.41 2.61
N GLY A 177 -11.47 0.09 3.62
CA GLY A 177 -10.83 0.45 4.87
C GLY A 177 -10.06 -0.78 5.31
N THR A 178 -8.75 -0.80 5.09
CA THR A 178 -7.89 -1.84 5.61
C THR A 178 -7.32 -1.21 6.87
N PRO A 179 -7.90 -1.46 8.06
CA PRO A 179 -7.23 -1.13 9.29
C PRO A 179 -5.83 -1.68 9.16
N ASN A 180 -4.84 -0.80 9.08
CA ASN A 180 -3.47 -1.24 8.92
C ASN A 180 -2.98 -1.75 10.27
N ARG A 181 -3.50 -2.91 10.67
CA ARG A 181 -3.13 -3.63 11.90
C ARG A 181 -1.87 -4.46 11.70
N VAL A 182 -1.43 -4.60 10.46
CA VAL A 182 -0.22 -5.33 10.13
C VAL A 182 1.00 -4.42 10.25
N LEU A 183 1.03 -3.27 9.56
CA LEU A 183 2.19 -2.36 9.58
C LEU A 183 1.98 -1.20 10.57
N ASN A 184 3.03 -0.92 11.34
CA ASN A 184 3.18 0.29 12.13
C ASN A 184 3.86 1.38 11.30
N CYS A 185 3.69 2.65 11.70
CA CYS A 185 4.36 3.78 11.03
C CYS A 185 5.90 3.65 11.08
N THR A 186 6.45 2.99 12.10
CA THR A 186 7.88 2.75 12.25
C THR A 186 8.42 1.70 11.29
N ASP A 187 7.54 0.88 10.69
CA ASP A 187 7.95 -0.16 9.74
C ASP A 187 8.18 0.43 8.34
N ILE A 188 7.60 1.60 8.05
CA ILE A 188 7.68 2.27 6.75
C ILE A 188 8.91 3.16 6.69
N LEU A 189 9.70 2.98 5.64
CA LEU A 189 10.83 3.85 5.37
C LEU A 189 10.35 5.20 4.84
N HIS A 190 10.65 6.27 5.56
CA HIS A 190 10.40 7.62 5.04
C HIS A 190 11.25 7.88 3.79
N PRO A 191 10.71 8.58 2.76
CA PRO A 191 11.44 8.87 1.53
C PRO A 191 12.78 9.57 1.75
N ALA A 192 12.88 10.45 2.77
CA ALA A 192 14.12 11.10 3.16
C ALA A 192 15.23 10.10 3.58
N THR A 193 14.82 8.98 4.18
CA THR A 193 15.72 7.89 4.58
C THR A 193 16.08 7.00 3.38
N ALA A 194 15.13 6.76 2.46
CA ALA A 194 15.32 5.92 1.28
C ALA A 194 16.35 6.50 0.27
N THR A 195 16.38 7.82 0.10
CA THR A 195 17.39 8.48 -0.75
C THR A 195 18.81 8.31 -0.20
N SER A 196 18.96 8.27 1.13
CA SER A 196 20.26 8.09 1.78
C SER A 196 20.84 6.69 1.55
N ILE A 197 19.97 5.66 1.52
CA ILE A 197 20.36 4.26 1.25
C ILE A 197 20.73 4.07 -0.23
N SER A 198 19.94 4.63 -1.16
CA SER A 198 20.22 4.56 -2.61
C SER A 198 21.56 5.21 -2.99
N THR A 199 21.93 6.30 -2.33
CA THR A 199 23.21 6.98 -2.56
C THR A 199 24.39 6.17 -2.01
N ALA A 200 24.21 5.45 -0.89
CA ALA A 200 25.23 4.57 -0.32
C ALA A 200 25.55 3.37 -1.23
N THR A 201 24.55 2.80 -1.91
CA THR A 201 24.75 1.70 -2.87
C THR A 201 25.43 2.14 -4.17
N SER A 202 25.26 3.41 -4.55
CA SER A 202 25.88 3.98 -5.75
C SER A 202 27.38 4.27 -5.56
N ASN A 203 27.84 4.43 -4.31
CA ASN A 203 29.25 4.76 -3.99
C ASN A 203 30.18 3.54 -3.86
N ILE A 204 29.68 2.30 -3.99
CA ILE A 204 30.50 1.08 -3.92
C ILE A 204 31.13 0.71 -5.28
N ARG A 205 30.82 1.42 -6.37
CA ARG A 205 31.42 1.20 -7.70
C ARG A 205 32.60 2.12 -8.05
N GLN A 206 33.10 2.93 -7.13
CA GLN A 206 34.18 3.89 -7.43
C GLN A 206 35.39 3.78 -6.51
N ILE A 207 35.81 2.54 -6.21
CA ILE A 207 37.15 2.24 -5.70
C ILE A 207 37.67 1.03 -6.47
N HIS A 208 38.22 1.24 -7.66
CA HIS A 208 39.28 0.41 -8.25
C HIS A 208 39.63 1.00 -9.63
N HIS A 209 40.54 1.98 -9.63
CA HIS A 209 41.52 2.16 -10.71
C HIS A 209 42.57 3.15 -10.20
N ASP A 210 43.51 2.64 -9.41
CA ASP A 210 44.83 3.25 -9.24
C ASP A 210 45.82 2.17 -8.84
N THR A 211 46.45 1.59 -9.86
CA THR A 211 47.79 0.99 -9.74
C THR A 211 48.32 0.77 -11.15
N HIS A 212 49.23 1.65 -11.60
CA HIS A 212 50.54 1.21 -12.04
C HIS A 212 51.47 2.41 -12.24
N CYS A 213 52.45 2.50 -11.32
CA CYS A 213 53.69 3.23 -11.53
C CYS A 213 54.56 2.53 -12.59
N SER A 214 55.12 3.36 -13.46
CA SER A 214 56.52 3.42 -13.92
C SER A 214 57.21 2.15 -14.45
N GLY A 215 57.62 2.29 -15.71
CA GLY A 215 58.73 1.61 -16.38
C GLY A 215 59.04 2.33 -17.67
#